data_AF-A0A6L5EUC6-F1
#
_entry.id   AF-A0A6L5EUC6-F1
#
_cell.length_a   1.000
_cell.length_b   1.000
_cell.length_c   1.000
_cell.angle_alpha   90.00
_cell.angle_beta   90.00
_cell.angle_gamma   90.00
#
_symmetry.space_group_name_H-M   'P 1'
#
loop_
_entity.id
_entity.type
_entity.pdbx_description
1 polymer ?
#
loop_
_entity_poly.entity_id
_entity_poly.type
_entity_poly.pdbx_seq_one_letter_code
_entity_poly.pdbx_strand_id
1 'polypeptide(L)' 'MSTFDVLDQHGPWRLAAFLGCVALFLALHAIRQPFRLIERGLHALQSGLDARITSALSPPTTGPFHETTAPAGA' A
#
# COMPACT_ATOMS: atom_id res chain seq x y z
N MET A 1 10.83 25.35 -45.17
CA MET A 1 10.32 23.98 -44.92
C MET A 1 9.30 24.06 -43.81
N SER A 2 8.09 23.55 -44.04
CA SER A 2 6.95 23.66 -43.12
C SER A 2 7.03 22.57 -42.06
N THR A 3 6.61 22.84 -40.82
CA THR A 3 6.52 21.82 -39.74
C THR A 3 5.56 20.68 -40.10
N PHE A 4 4.60 20.94 -40.99
CA PHE A 4 3.67 19.95 -41.54
C PHE A 4 4.36 18.93 -42.47
N ASP A 5 5.43 19.33 -43.16
CA ASP A 5 6.21 18.48 -44.08
C ASP A 5 6.97 17.37 -43.30
N VAL A 6 7.42 17.68 -42.08
CA VAL A 6 8.10 16.72 -41.19
C VAL A 6 7.14 15.67 -40.65
N LEU A 7 5.88 16.04 -40.39
CA LEU A 7 4.83 15.11 -39.96
C LEU A 7 4.44 14.13 -41.07
N ASP A 8 4.42 14.61 -42.32
CA ASP A 8 4.06 13.81 -43.49
C ASP A 8 5.19 12.81 -43.85
N GLN A 9 6.44 13.20 -43.65
CA GLN A 9 7.61 12.39 -44.04
C GLN A 9 8.04 11.33 -43.01
N HIS A 10 7.70 11.48 -41.72
CA HIS A 10 8.06 10.52 -40.65
C HIS A 10 6.90 9.70 -40.09
N GLY A 11 5.69 9.92 -40.61
CA GLY A 11 4.51 9.12 -40.34
C GLY A 11 3.87 9.45 -38.97
N PRO A 12 2.65 10.01 -38.92
CA PRO A 12 1.92 10.31 -37.68
C PRO A 12 1.73 9.08 -36.79
N TRP A 13 1.89 7.88 -37.35
CA TRP A 13 1.80 6.60 -36.68
C TRP A 13 2.82 6.42 -35.54
N ARG A 14 4.08 6.86 -35.72
CA ARG A 14 5.10 6.73 -34.65
C ARG A 14 4.80 7.67 -33.48
N LEU A 15 4.28 8.86 -33.77
CA LEU A 15 3.85 9.82 -32.76
C LEU A 15 2.64 9.28 -31.98
N ALA A 16 1.68 8.69 -32.70
CA ALA A 16 0.51 8.04 -32.10
C ALA A 16 0.90 6.84 -31.23
N ALA A 17 1.84 6.00 -31.69
CA ALA A 17 2.36 4.88 -30.90
C ALA A 17 3.10 5.37 -29.64
N PHE A 18 3.89 6.44 -29.75
CA PHE A 18 4.55 7.04 -28.60
C PHE A 18 3.55 7.60 -27.58
N LEU A 19 2.56 8.38 -28.04
CA LEU A 19 1.48 8.86 -27.18
C LEU A 19 0.71 7.70 -26.53
N GLY A 20 0.44 6.63 -27.28
CA GLY A 20 -0.18 5.41 -26.77
C GLY A 20 0.64 4.75 -25.66
N CYS A 21 1.96 4.61 -25.84
CA CYS A 21 2.87 4.09 -24.82
C CYS A 21 2.90 4.98 -23.57
N VAL A 22 2.94 6.30 -23.73
CA VAL A 22 2.92 7.25 -22.61
C VAL A 22 1.59 7.15 -21.84
N ALA A 23 0.47 7.09 -22.56
CA ALA A 23 -0.85 6.93 -21.96
C ALA A 23 -0.98 5.61 -21.21
N LEU A 24 -0.51 4.50 -21.79
CA LEU A 24 -0.48 3.19 -21.15
C LEU A 24 0.39 3.20 -19.89
N PHE A 25 1.59 3.80 -19.96
CA PHE A 25 2.47 3.96 -18.81
C PHE A 25 1.79 4.76 -17.69
N LEU A 26 1.13 5.87 -18.02
CA LEU A 26 0.37 6.67 -17.06
C LEU A 26 -0.78 5.87 -16.43
N ALA A 27 -1.53 5.11 -17.22
CA ALA A 27 -2.63 4.30 -16.72
C ALA A 27 -2.14 3.22 -15.75
N LEU A 28 -1.08 2.48 -16.12
CA LEU A 28 -0.47 1.48 -15.25
C LEU A 28 0.11 2.12 -13.97
N HIS A 29 0.72 3.30 -14.10
CA HIS A 29 1.24 4.03 -12.96
C HIS A 29 0.12 4.51 -12.02
N ALA A 30 -0.98 5.01 -12.58
CA ALA A 30 -2.14 5.45 -11.82
C ALA A 30 -2.79 4.28 -11.05
N ILE A 31 -2.85 3.08 -11.64
CA ILE A 31 -3.37 1.86 -11.00
C ILE A 31 -2.44 1.34 -9.88
N ARG A 32 -1.15 1.66 -9.93
CA ARG A 32 -0.19 1.22 -8.91
C ARG A 32 -0.44 1.83 -7.53
N GLN A 33 -0.97 3.06 -7.47
CA GLN A 33 -1.29 3.73 -6.20
C GLN A 33 -2.48 3.10 -5.46
N PRO A 34 -3.66 2.85 -6.07
CA PRO A 34 -4.77 2.20 -5.41
C PRO A 34 -4.43 0.78 -4.98
N PHE A 35 -3.58 0.06 -5.71
CA PHE A 35 -3.11 -1.26 -5.28
C PHE A 35 -2.40 -1.23 -3.92
N ARG A 36 -1.52 -0.25 -3.70
CA ARG A 36 -0.85 -0.08 -2.39
C ARG A 36 -1.82 0.36 -1.29
N LEU A 37 -2.84 1.15 -1.64
CA LEU A 37 -3.87 1.55 -0.68
C LEU A 37 -4.73 0.35 -0.27
N ILE A 38 -5.09 -0.52 -1.21
CA ILE A 38 -5.83 -1.76 -0.95
C ILE A 38 -5.02 -2.67 -0.04
N GLU A 39 -3.74 -2.88 -0.33
CA GLU A 39 -2.84 -3.69 0.51
C GLU A 39 -2.81 -3.18 1.96
N ARG A 40 -2.62 -1.87 2.15
CA ARG A 40 -2.63 -1.26 3.48
C ARG A 40 -3.99 -1.39 4.18
N GLY A 41 -5.08 -1.22 3.43
CA GLY A 41 -6.44 -1.40 3.95
C GLY A 41 -6.68 -2.84 4.41
N LEU A 42 -6.25 -3.81 3.62
CA LEU A 42 -6.38 -5.23 3.96
C LEU A 42 -5.56 -5.57 5.21
N HIS A 43 -4.32 -5.08 5.28
CA HIS A 43 -3.45 -5.28 6.45
C HIS A 43 -4.03 -4.62 7.72
N ALA A 44 -4.59 -3.41 7.60
CA ALA A 44 -5.26 -2.73 8.71
C ALA A 44 -6.51 -3.50 9.18
N LEU A 45 -7.28 -4.06 8.23
CA LEU A 45 -8.45 -4.86 8.55
C LEU A 45 -8.07 -6.16 9.26
N GLN A 46 -7.05 -6.85 8.77
CA GLN A 46 -6.55 -8.08 9.37
C GLN A 46 -6.01 -7.84 10.78
N SER A 47 -5.14 -6.84 10.96
CA SER A 47 -4.60 -6.49 12.28
C SER A 47 -5.69 -6.04 13.26
N GLY A 48 -6.70 -5.31 12.78
CA GLY A 48 -7.85 -4.94 13.59
C GLY A 48 -8.72 -6.12 14.01
N LEU A 49 -8.93 -7.08 13.11
CA LEU A 49 -9.65 -8.32 13.41
C LEU A 49 -8.87 -9.18 14.42
N ASP A 50 -7.57 -9.35 14.20
CA ASP A 50 -6.70 -10.09 15.12
C ASP A 50 -6.72 -9.44 16.51
N ALA A 51 -6.57 -8.12 16.62
CA ALA A 51 -6.65 -7.44 17.90
C ALA A 51 -7.99 -7.66 18.61
N ARG A 52 -9.10 -7.62 17.87
CA ARG A 52 -10.45 -7.90 18.42
C ARG A 52 -10.57 -9.34 18.87
N ILE A 53 -10.12 -10.30 18.07
CA ILE A 53 -10.14 -11.72 18.39
C ILE A 53 -9.26 -12.00 19.61
N THR A 54 -8.03 -11.48 19.64
CA THR A 54 -7.14 -11.57 20.79
C THR A 54 -7.77 -10.96 22.03
N SER A 55 -8.40 -9.78 21.93
CA SER A 55 -9.08 -9.16 23.08
C SER A 55 -10.32 -9.93 23.55
N ALA A 56 -10.97 -10.66 22.65
CA ALA A 56 -12.14 -11.48 22.98
C ALA A 56 -11.73 -12.85 23.58
N LEU A 57 -10.60 -13.41 23.14
CA LEU A 57 -10.12 -14.74 23.54
C LEU A 57 -9.11 -14.71 24.68
N SER A 58 -8.45 -13.57 24.91
CA SER A 58 -7.60 -13.34 26.08
C SER A 58 -8.36 -12.46 27.06
N PRO A 59 -9.03 -13.04 28.08
CA PRO A 59 -9.48 -12.26 29.22
C PRO A 59 -8.28 -11.47 29.76
N PRO A 60 -8.45 -10.20 30.17
CA PRO A 60 -7.38 -9.47 30.84
C PRO A 60 -6.94 -10.30 32.04
N THR A 61 -5.75 -10.87 31.98
CA THR A 61 -5.09 -11.44 33.15
C THR A 61 -4.68 -10.25 33.99
N THR A 62 -5.63 -9.72 34.75
CA THR A 62 -5.40 -8.87 35.91
C THR A 62 -4.81 -9.76 37.00
N GLY A 63 -3.62 -10.29 36.75
CA GLY A 63 -2.82 -10.88 37.81
C GLY A 63 -2.19 -9.72 38.58
N PRO A 64 -2.42 -9.59 39.90
CA PRO A 64 -1.56 -8.72 40.69
C PRO A 64 -0.14 -9.21 40.48
N PHE A 65 0.73 -8.32 39.99
CA PHE A 65 2.16 -8.52 39.99
C PHE A 65 2.57 -8.81 41.43
N HIS A 66 2.75 -10.09 41.76
CA HIS A 66 3.25 -10.51 43.05
C HIS A 66 4.75 -10.22 43.02
N GLU A 67 5.09 -8.95 43.28
CA GLU A 67 6.43 -8.57 43.70
C GLU A 67 6.63 -9.19 45.08
N THR A 68 7.02 -10.46 45.10
CA THR A 68 7.57 -11.07 46.31
C THR A 68 8.95 -10.46 46.51
N THR A 69 8.97 -9.23 46.99
CA THR A 69 10.13 -8.61 47.61
C THR A 69 10.48 -9.50 48.80
N ALA A 70 11.60 -10.21 48.68
CA ALA A 70 12.20 -10.98 49.76
C ALA A 70 12.31 -10.10 51.03
N PRO A 71 11.97 -10.58 52.23
CA PRO A 71 12.32 -9.86 53.44
C PRO A 71 13.83 -9.94 53.63
N ALA A 72 14.48 -8.80 53.43
CA ALA A 72 15.77 -8.51 54.02
C ALA A 72 15.58 -8.44 55.55
N GLY A 73 16.29 -9.31 56.28
CA GLY A 73 16.62 -9.13 57.69
C GLY A 73 15.91 -10.07 58.68
N ALA A 74 16.66 -11.02 59.24
CA ALA A 74 17.15 -10.96 60.63
C ALA A 74 18.17 -12.08 60.87
#